data_AF-A0A9Q0YE43-F1
#
_entry.id   AF-A0A9Q0YE43-F1
#
_cell.length_a   1.000
_cell.length_b   1.000
_cell.length_c   1.000
_cell.angle_alpha   90.00
_cell.angle_beta   90.00
_cell.angle_gamma   90.00
#
_symmetry.space_group_name_H-M   'P 1'
#
loop_
_entity.id
_entity.type
_entity.pdbx_description
1 polymer ?
#
loop_
_entity_poly.entity_id
_entity_poly.type
_entity_poly.pdbx_seq_one_letter_code
_entity_poly.pdbx_strand_id
1 'polypeptide(L)'
;MYLIDDEDDKASDVDKFIDVFELSHDYLFGDATYAMNRNRNEKLRKPEALPLEEDIAKVREYTLFRMQAITKESYVIFDTHNFVELRDLLVSRLTLFNARRGGEPCRLRLVEWERCGKKCLDKSTGSTEA
;
A
#
# COMPACT_ATOMS: atom_id res chain seq x y z
N MET A 1 9.86 -20.93 -27.07
CA MET A 1 10.32 -20.81 -25.65
C MET A 1 11.18 -22.02 -25.48
N TYR A 2 12.49 -21.90 -25.23
CA TYR A 2 13.45 -23.00 -25.48
C TYR A 2 13.09 -24.34 -24.79
N LEU A 3 12.40 -24.31 -23.63
CA LEU A 3 11.82 -25.48 -22.95
C LEU A 3 10.60 -26.12 -23.65
N ILE A 4 9.81 -25.34 -24.39
CA ILE A 4 8.64 -25.82 -25.16
C ILE A 4 9.09 -26.48 -26.48
N ASP A 5 10.26 -26.06 -26.98
CA ASP A 5 10.82 -26.51 -28.25
C ASP A 5 11.85 -27.65 -28.07
N ASP A 6 11.95 -28.23 -26.86
CA ASP A 6 12.87 -29.32 -26.46
C ASP A 6 14.36 -28.99 -26.68
N GLU A 7 14.71 -27.70 -26.66
CA GLU A 7 16.06 -27.18 -26.82
C GLU A 7 16.74 -26.98 -25.45
N ASP A 8 16.89 -28.08 -24.71
CA ASP A 8 17.39 -28.12 -23.31
C ASP A 8 18.77 -27.47 -23.12
N ASP A 9 19.67 -27.62 -24.09
CA ASP A 9 21.01 -27.01 -24.02
C ASP A 9 20.92 -25.48 -24.02
N LYS A 10 20.03 -24.91 -24.84
CA LYS A 10 19.83 -23.46 -24.91
C LYS A 10 19.07 -22.95 -23.70
N ALA A 11 18.14 -23.73 -23.16
CA ALA A 11 17.46 -23.41 -21.91
C ALA A 11 18.46 -23.34 -20.74
N SER A 12 19.36 -24.33 -20.64
CA SER A 12 20.41 -24.37 -19.61
C SER A 12 21.36 -23.17 -19.68
N ASP A 13 21.73 -22.73 -20.88
CA ASP A 13 22.60 -21.57 -21.05
C ASP A 13 21.91 -20.24 -20.72
N VAL A 14 20.61 -20.14 -20.97
CA VAL A 14 19.79 -19.00 -20.54
C VAL A 14 19.67 -18.98 -19.01
N ASP A 15 19.47 -20.12 -18.36
CA ASP A 15 19.39 -20.21 -16.89
C ASP A 15 20.71 -19.77 -16.23
N LYS A 16 21.86 -20.27 -16.72
CA LYS A 16 23.18 -19.82 -16.23
C LYS A 16 23.40 -18.32 -16.43
N PHE A 17 22.92 -17.77 -17.55
CA PHE A 17 22.99 -16.34 -17.80
C PHE A 17 22.13 -15.55 -16.81
N ILE A 18 20.90 -16.00 -16.54
CA ILE A 18 20.01 -15.39 -15.56
C ILE A 18 20.64 -15.41 -14.17
N ASP A 19 21.21 -16.53 -13.74
CA ASP A 19 21.88 -16.64 -12.42
C ASP A 19 23.02 -15.62 -12.26
N VAL A 20 23.88 -15.49 -13.27
CA VAL A 20 25.00 -14.53 -13.26
C VAL A 20 24.48 -13.09 -13.38
N PHE A 21 23.43 -12.88 -14.16
CA PHE A 21 22.79 -11.59 -14.32
C PHE A 21 22.14 -11.13 -13.01
N GLU A 22 21.42 -11.99 -12.30
CA GLU A 22 20.83 -11.70 -10.99
C GLU A 22 21.92 -11.39 -9.95
N LEU A 23 23.02 -12.14 -9.93
CA LEU A 23 24.15 -11.90 -9.03
C LEU A 23 24.82 -10.54 -9.27
N SER A 24 24.84 -10.08 -10.52
CA SER A 24 25.47 -8.82 -10.93
C SER A 24 24.48 -7.66 -11.09
N HIS A 25 23.18 -7.92 -11.00
CA HIS A 25 22.10 -6.96 -11.28
C HIS A 25 22.25 -5.69 -10.44
N ASP A 26 22.48 -5.84 -9.14
CA ASP A 26 22.59 -4.70 -8.22
C ASP A 26 23.88 -3.90 -8.44
N TYR A 27 24.94 -4.54 -8.92
CA TYR A 27 26.17 -3.84 -9.31
C TYR A 27 25.99 -3.07 -10.61
N LEU A 28 25.30 -3.65 -11.60
CA LEU A 28 25.09 -3.05 -12.91
C LEU A 28 24.03 -1.94 -12.90
N PHE A 29 22.94 -2.14 -12.14
CA PHE A 29 21.76 -1.28 -12.16
C PHE A 29 21.44 -0.64 -10.81
N GLY A 30 22.26 -0.83 -9.77
CA GLY A 30 22.05 -0.24 -8.45
C GLY A 30 21.99 1.29 -8.51
N ASP A 31 22.92 1.92 -9.22
CA ASP A 31 22.97 3.38 -9.39
C ASP A 31 21.76 3.92 -10.15
N ALA A 32 21.34 3.23 -11.21
CA ALA A 32 20.16 3.59 -11.99
C ALA A 32 18.87 3.44 -11.15
N THR A 33 18.76 2.36 -10.39
CA THR A 33 17.63 2.09 -9.48
C THR A 33 17.57 3.14 -8.37
N TYR A 34 18.72 3.50 -7.80
CA TYR A 34 18.83 4.55 -6.81
C TYR A 34 18.42 5.92 -7.38
N ALA A 35 18.97 6.31 -8.54
CA ALA A 35 18.63 7.56 -9.20
C ALA A 35 17.13 7.64 -9.56
N MET A 36 16.54 6.54 -10.06
CA MET A 36 15.12 6.45 -10.35
C MET A 36 14.27 6.67 -9.09
N ASN A 37 14.61 5.98 -8.01
CA ASN A 37 13.91 6.11 -6.72
C ASN A 37 14.07 7.52 -6.13
N ARG A 38 15.26 8.13 -6.24
CA ARG A 38 15.52 9.50 -5.80
C ARG A 38 14.67 10.50 -6.58
N ASN A 39 14.71 10.45 -7.91
CA ASN A 39 13.94 11.36 -8.78
C ASN A 39 12.44 11.23 -8.55
N ARG A 40 11.95 10.00 -8.33
CA ARG A 40 10.55 9.74 -7.97
C ARG A 40 10.19 10.40 -6.64
N ASN A 41 11.01 10.21 -5.61
CA ASN A 41 10.76 10.80 -4.28
C ASN A 41 10.87 12.33 -4.29
N GLU A 42 11.82 12.90 -5.01
CA GLU A 42 11.97 14.36 -5.16
C GLU A 42 10.74 14.99 -5.81
N LYS A 43 10.14 14.34 -6.80
CA LYS A 43 8.89 14.81 -7.43
C LYS A 43 7.69 14.67 -6.51
N LEU A 44 7.54 13.50 -5.87
CA LEU A 44 6.35 13.18 -5.05
C LEU A 44 6.35 13.86 -3.66
N ARG A 45 7.51 14.33 -3.19
CA ARG A 45 7.63 15.05 -1.90
C ARG A 45 7.59 16.57 -2.05
N LYS A 46 7.36 17.10 -3.24
CA LYS A 46 7.15 18.55 -3.41
C LYS A 46 5.89 18.97 -2.64
N PRO A 47 5.93 20.04 -1.85
CA PRO A 47 4.75 20.54 -1.13
C PRO A 47 3.54 20.78 -2.04
N GLU A 48 3.79 21.23 -3.28
CA GLU A 48 2.79 21.47 -4.32
C GLU A 48 2.09 20.18 -4.80
N ALA A 49 2.73 19.02 -4.65
CA ALA A 49 2.19 17.72 -5.02
C ALA A 49 1.49 17.02 -3.84
N LEU A 50 1.51 17.62 -2.64
CA LEU A 50 0.78 17.12 -1.50
C LEU A 50 -0.71 17.52 -1.60
N PRO A 51 -1.63 16.65 -1.16
CA PRO A 51 -3.04 16.99 -1.11
C PRO A 51 -3.27 18.16 -0.15
N LEU A 52 -4.20 19.04 -0.53
CA LEU A 52 -4.65 20.13 0.34
C LEU A 52 -5.44 19.56 1.53
N GLU A 53 -5.48 20.32 2.62
CA GLU A 53 -6.21 19.91 3.84
C GLU A 53 -7.71 19.67 3.56
N GLU A 54 -8.30 20.49 2.70
CA GLU A 54 -9.69 20.32 2.24
C GLU A 54 -9.93 18.98 1.54
N ASP A 55 -8.97 18.52 0.73
CA ASP A 55 -9.10 17.25 0.02
C ASP A 55 -8.95 16.06 0.95
N ILE A 56 -8.08 16.17 1.97
CA ILE A 56 -7.95 15.18 3.04
C ILE A 56 -9.26 15.11 3.85
N ALA A 57 -9.88 16.25 4.14
CA ALA A 57 -11.16 16.32 4.86
C ALA A 57 -12.29 15.64 4.06
N LYS A 58 -12.40 15.91 2.75
CA LYS A 58 -13.39 15.24 1.87
C LYS A 58 -13.23 13.72 1.88
N VAL A 59 -11.99 13.21 1.80
CA VAL A 59 -11.71 11.76 1.85
C VAL A 59 -12.09 11.18 3.22
N ARG A 60 -11.83 11.91 4.31
CA ARG A 60 -12.23 11.49 5.67
C ARG A 60 -13.74 11.35 5.79
N GLU A 61 -14.48 12.35 5.34
CA GLU A 61 -15.94 12.37 5.41
C GLU A 61 -16.55 11.27 4.54
N TYR A 62 -16.06 11.12 3.30
CA TYR A 62 -16.50 10.09 2.39
C TYR A 62 -16.27 8.68 2.95
N THR A 63 -15.08 8.40 3.48
CA THR A 63 -14.77 7.08 4.06
C THR A 63 -15.69 6.75 5.24
N LEU A 64 -15.94 7.71 6.15
CA LEU A 64 -16.88 7.53 7.26
C LEU A 64 -18.30 7.29 6.77
N PHE A 65 -18.78 8.11 5.83
CA PHE A 65 -20.11 8.01 5.27
C PHE A 65 -20.34 6.65 4.61
N ARG A 66 -19.43 6.20 3.74
CA ARG A 66 -19.53 4.90 3.06
C ARG A 66 -19.45 3.72 4.00
N MET A 67 -18.51 3.74 4.95
CA MET A 67 -18.43 2.68 5.97
C MET A 67 -19.72 2.57 6.77
N GLN A 68 -20.32 3.70 7.17
CA GLN A 68 -21.61 3.69 7.87
C GLN A 68 -22.74 3.17 6.98
N ALA A 69 -22.78 3.54 5.70
CA ALA A 69 -23.78 3.05 4.78
C ALA A 69 -23.72 1.51 4.65
N ILE A 70 -22.53 0.96 4.43
CA ILE A 70 -22.31 -0.51 4.31
C ILE A 70 -22.66 -1.24 5.62
N THR A 71 -22.36 -0.65 6.78
CA THR A 71 -22.50 -1.33 8.08
C THR A 71 -23.91 -1.18 8.69
N LYS A 72 -24.66 -0.11 8.35
CA LYS A 72 -26.00 0.14 8.91
C LYS A 72 -27.10 -0.68 8.24
N GLU A 73 -26.90 -1.14 7.01
CA GLU A 73 -27.88 -1.95 6.29
C GLU A 73 -27.85 -3.42 6.78
N SER A 74 -28.47 -3.67 7.94
CA SER A 74 -28.53 -4.98 8.60
C SER A 74 -29.23 -6.09 7.79
N TYR A 75 -29.89 -5.75 6.67
CA TYR A 75 -30.71 -6.66 5.88
C TYR A 75 -30.14 -6.94 4.47
N VAL A 76 -28.99 -6.36 4.13
CA VAL A 76 -28.33 -6.59 2.84
C VAL A 76 -27.38 -7.77 2.95
N ILE A 77 -27.47 -8.71 2.00
CA ILE A 77 -26.51 -9.80 1.87
C ILE A 77 -25.14 -9.17 1.68
N PHE A 78 -24.23 -9.46 2.60
CA PHE A 78 -22.88 -8.93 2.58
C PHE A 78 -22.08 -9.56 1.44
N ASP A 79 -22.20 -8.95 0.26
CA ASP A 79 -21.58 -9.42 -0.98
C ASP A 79 -20.05 -9.19 -0.96
N THR A 80 -19.34 -9.97 -1.77
CA THR A 80 -17.88 -9.89 -1.95
C THR A 80 -17.45 -8.47 -2.34
N HIS A 81 -18.24 -7.80 -3.18
CA HIS A 81 -17.97 -6.40 -3.56
C HIS A 81 -18.01 -5.45 -2.36
N ASN A 82 -19.03 -5.59 -1.49
CA ASN A 82 -19.17 -4.76 -0.29
C ASN A 82 -18.05 -5.04 0.71
N PHE A 83 -17.60 -6.29 0.83
CA PHE A 83 -16.44 -6.64 1.64
C PHE A 83 -15.15 -6.00 1.13
N VAL A 84 -14.89 -6.11 -0.18
CA VAL A 84 -13.70 -5.52 -0.81
C VAL A 84 -13.71 -4.00 -0.65
N GLU A 85 -14.84 -3.35 -0.91
CA GLU A 85 -14.99 -1.91 -0.71
C GLU A 85 -14.75 -1.51 0.76
N LEU A 86 -15.37 -2.21 1.71
CA LEU A 86 -15.19 -1.93 3.14
C LEU A 86 -13.74 -2.09 3.58
N ARG A 87 -13.07 -3.16 3.11
CA ARG A 87 -11.65 -3.41 3.38
C ARG A 87 -10.79 -2.28 2.83
N ASP A 88 -11.01 -1.87 1.58
CA ASP A 88 -10.20 -0.85 0.93
C ASP A 88 -10.40 0.52 1.59
N LEU A 89 -11.62 0.85 2.02
CA LEU A 89 -11.92 2.05 2.82
C LEU A 89 -11.20 2.01 4.19
N LEU A 90 -11.19 0.86 4.87
CA LEU A 90 -10.47 0.68 6.13
C LEU A 90 -8.95 0.85 5.96
N VAL A 91 -8.37 0.21 4.93
CA VAL A 91 -6.93 0.31 4.63
C VAL A 91 -6.56 1.74 4.26
N SER A 92 -7.36 2.42 3.44
CA SER A 92 -7.18 3.84 3.10
C SER A 92 -7.13 4.71 4.36
N ARG A 93 -8.10 4.52 5.27
CA ARG A 93 -8.15 5.26 6.54
C ARG A 93 -6.92 4.99 7.42
N LEU A 94 -6.54 3.73 7.58
CA LEU A 94 -5.38 3.34 8.39
C LEU A 94 -4.07 3.87 7.80
N THR A 95 -3.97 3.98 6.48
CA THR A 95 -2.79 4.50 5.79
C THR A 95 -2.70 6.01 5.94
N LEU A 96 -3.77 6.73 5.57
CA LEU A 96 -3.80 8.19 5.52
C LEU A 96 -3.71 8.83 6.92
N PHE A 97 -4.50 8.35 7.89
CA PHE A 97 -4.64 9.03 9.18
C PHE A 97 -3.69 8.55 10.27
N ASN A 98 -2.94 7.46 10.03
CA ASN A 98 -1.85 7.03 10.91
C ASN A 98 -0.46 7.24 10.33
N ALA A 99 -0.36 7.87 9.15
CA ALA A 99 0.89 8.05 8.41
C ALA A 99 1.65 6.72 8.22
N ARG A 100 0.92 5.64 7.97
CA ARG A 100 1.49 4.31 7.72
C ARG A 100 1.84 4.14 6.25
N ARG A 101 2.86 3.34 5.95
CA ARG A 101 3.17 2.97 4.56
C ARG A 101 2.10 2.00 4.05
N GLY A 102 1.76 2.03 2.76
CA GLY A 102 0.63 1.26 2.20
C GLY A 102 0.63 -0.25 2.48
N GLY A 103 1.80 -0.87 2.77
CA GLY A 103 1.90 -2.29 3.13
C GLY A 103 1.84 -2.59 4.64
N GLU A 104 1.92 -1.58 5.51
CA GLU A 104 1.93 -1.76 6.96
C GLU A 104 0.54 -2.10 7.54
N PRO A 105 -0.57 -1.49 7.09
CA PRO A 105 -1.91 -1.86 7.57
C PRO A 105 -2.24 -3.33 7.32
N CYS A 106 -1.81 -3.90 6.20
CA CYS A 106 -2.07 -5.30 5.84
C CYS A 106 -1.31 -6.30 6.72
N ARG A 107 -0.26 -5.87 7.43
CA ARG A 107 0.54 -6.72 8.32
C ARG A 107 0.13 -6.60 9.79
N LEU A 108 -0.88 -5.78 10.09
CA LEU A 108 -1.33 -5.50 11.44
C LEU A 108 -2.04 -6.72 12.03
N ARG A 109 -1.54 -7.22 13.15
CA ARG A 109 -2.14 -8.35 13.87
C ARG A 109 -3.22 -7.88 14.84
N LEU A 110 -4.18 -8.76 15.15
CA LEU A 110 -5.24 -8.47 16.13
C LEU A 110 -4.70 -8.12 17.52
N VAL A 111 -3.62 -8.77 17.95
CA VAL A 111 -2.95 -8.46 19.24
C VAL A 111 -2.37 -7.03 19.24
N GLU A 112 -1.82 -6.60 18.10
CA GLU A 112 -1.29 -5.24 17.95
C GLU A 112 -2.42 -4.22 17.89
N TRP A 113 -3.57 -4.59 17.29
CA TRP A 113 -4.79 -3.79 17.27
C TRP A 113 -5.35 -3.55 18.67
N GLU A 114 -5.54 -4.61 19.45
CA GLU A 114 -6.06 -4.54 20.82
C GLU A 114 -5.16 -3.73 21.74
N ARG A 115 -3.83 -3.89 21.60
CA ARG A 115 -2.84 -3.10 22.35
C ARG A 115 -2.85 -1.62 21.98
N CYS A 116 -3.22 -1.27 20.74
CA CYS A 116 -3.23 0.10 20.25
C CYS A 116 -4.43 0.92 20.75
N GLY A 117 -5.57 0.28 21.02
CA GLY A 117 -6.81 0.94 21.46
C GLY A 117 -7.29 2.06 20.52
N LYS A 118 -8.11 2.99 21.04
CA LYS A 118 -8.69 4.11 20.27
C LYS A 118 -7.65 5.09 19.69
N LYS A 119 -6.43 5.14 20.24
CA LYS A 119 -5.40 6.12 19.88
C LYS A 119 -4.77 5.90 18.50
N CYS A 120 -4.89 4.71 17.94
CA CYS A 120 -4.31 4.35 16.63
C CYS A 120 -5.33 4.33 15.49
N LEU A 121 -6.56 4.75 15.74
CA LEU A 121 -7.65 4.75 14.74
C LEU A 121 -7.78 6.10 14.04
N ASP A 122 -7.39 7.17 14.72
CA ASP A 122 -7.48 8.53 14.17
C ASP A 122 -6.55 9.48 14.95
N LYS A 123 -5.34 9.75 14.44
CA LYS A 123 -4.47 10.78 15.05
C LYS A 123 -5.00 12.20 14.80
N SER A 124 -6.00 12.38 13.92
CA SER A 124 -6.57 13.70 13.63
C SER A 124 -7.43 14.25 14.77
N THR A 125 -7.81 13.42 15.75
CA THR A 125 -8.53 13.84 16.97
C THR A 125 -7.60 14.10 18.16
N GLY A 126 -6.28 14.09 17.96
CA GLY A 126 -5.27 14.03 19.03
C GLY A 126 -4.47 15.29 19.30
N SER A 127 -4.97 16.49 18.96
CA SER A 127 -4.34 17.78 19.29
C SER A 127 -5.23 18.62 20.21
N THR A 128 -5.59 18.06 21.36
CA THR A 128 -6.08 18.85 22.51
C THR A 128 -5.77 18.12 23.81
N GLU A 129 -4.48 17.99 24.13
CA GLU A 129 -4.00 17.83 25.50
C GLU A 129 -2.57 18.39 25.51
N ALA A 130 -2.35 19.27 26.48
CA ALA A 130 -1.34 20.33 26.55
C ALA A 130 0.13 19.87 26.53
#